data_AF-A0A4Q6C3G5-F1
#
_entry.id   AF-A0A4Q6C3G5-F1
#
_cell.length_a   1.000
_cell.length_b   1.000
_cell.length_c   1.000
_cell.angle_alpha   90.00
_cell.angle_beta   90.00
_cell.angle_gamma   90.00
#
_symmetry.space_group_name_H-M   'P 1'
#
loop_
_entity.id
_entity.type
_entity.pdbx_description
1 polymer ?
#
loop_
_entity_poly.entity_id
_entity_poly.type
_entity_poly.pdbx_seq_one_letter_code
_entity_poly.pdbx_strand_id
1 'polypeptide(L)'
;MNMTPQFTPGPAPETTISGRFFQYRAVIFLMLFAVVIWLNFTFIKPLLMGAIFAAVLYPLMGKFDKWKRTKKLSETLRATIITVGFTLIVLVPIGLLLWVVAESALEKAQGLHLTDLSKGSFSANSIIDSFGLRPIIDRISEVAPVNEAQLKQYATKGAASVGAFVIKFLQGLFTSIPGIIFSNIVIIFTLFFMLIDGPKAVHFLRHNSIFNVEQTDKLIHSTQLLCNSVIVATVISGAVQAAIV
;
A
#
# COMPACT_ATOMS: atom_id res chain seq x y z
N MET A 1 -67.07 -59.95 13.17
CA MET A 1 -66.50 -59.08 12.11
C MET A 1 -66.69 -57.65 12.54
N ASN A 2 -65.61 -56.94 12.89
CA ASN A 2 -65.64 -55.48 12.96
C ASN A 2 -64.23 -54.95 12.64
N MET A 3 -64.16 -54.10 11.63
CA MET A 3 -62.94 -53.64 10.97
C MET A 3 -62.29 -52.53 11.80
N THR A 4 -60.99 -52.62 12.05
CA THR A 4 -60.17 -51.49 12.51
C THR A 4 -59.73 -50.67 11.29
N PRO A 5 -59.85 -49.33 11.31
CA PRO A 5 -59.39 -48.50 10.20
C PRO A 5 -57.86 -48.39 10.24
N GLN A 6 -57.22 -48.68 9.10
CA GLN A 6 -55.78 -48.47 8.92
C GLN A 6 -55.47 -46.98 8.78
N PHE A 7 -54.63 -46.46 9.67
CA PHE A 7 -54.11 -45.10 9.59
C PHE A 7 -52.90 -45.08 8.65
N THR A 8 -53.06 -44.53 7.44
CA THR A 8 -51.95 -44.26 6.53
C THR A 8 -51.33 -42.90 6.89
N PRO A 9 -50.04 -42.82 7.25
CA PRO A 9 -49.40 -41.53 7.49
C PRO A 9 -49.30 -40.76 6.16
N GLY A 10 -49.87 -39.57 6.12
CA GLY A 10 -49.74 -38.65 4.98
C GLY A 10 -48.28 -38.24 4.75
N PRO A 11 -47.92 -37.83 3.52
CA PRO A 11 -46.54 -37.48 3.18
C PRO A 11 -46.05 -36.31 4.05
N ALA A 12 -44.85 -36.46 4.61
CA ALA A 12 -44.23 -35.43 5.45
C ALA A 12 -44.03 -34.13 4.65
N PRO A 13 -44.29 -32.95 5.25
CA PRO A 13 -44.11 -31.68 4.56
C PRO A 13 -42.63 -31.46 4.25
N GLU A 14 -42.32 -31.27 2.96
CA GLU A 14 -40.96 -31.01 2.49
C GLU A 14 -40.40 -29.72 3.11
N THR A 15 -39.30 -29.83 3.86
CA THR A 15 -38.58 -28.73 4.52
C THR A 15 -37.67 -27.93 3.57
N THR A 16 -37.83 -28.08 2.26
CA THR A 16 -36.95 -27.55 1.21
C THR A 16 -37.06 -26.03 0.97
N ILE A 17 -38.14 -25.38 1.44
CA ILE A 17 -38.34 -23.93 1.23
C ILE A 17 -37.36 -23.07 2.08
N SER A 18 -36.94 -23.56 3.27
CA SER A 18 -36.11 -22.78 4.20
C SER A 18 -34.68 -22.53 3.69
N GLY A 19 -34.09 -23.51 2.98
CA GLY A 19 -32.69 -23.44 2.53
C GLY A 19 -32.42 -22.35 1.49
N ARG A 20 -33.37 -22.11 0.56
CA ARG A 20 -33.18 -21.12 -0.52
C ARG A 20 -33.28 -19.68 -0.01
N PHE A 21 -34.15 -19.41 0.97
CA PHE A 21 -34.24 -18.09 1.61
C PHE A 21 -33.00 -17.79 2.45
N PHE A 22 -32.46 -18.79 3.17
CA PHE A 22 -31.21 -18.63 3.92
C PHE A 22 -30.02 -18.36 3.00
N GLN A 23 -29.92 -19.08 1.89
CA GLN A 23 -28.89 -18.84 0.86
C GLN A 23 -29.01 -17.45 0.24
N TYR A 24 -30.22 -16.99 -0.11
CA TYR A 24 -30.42 -15.67 -0.70
C TYR A 24 -30.03 -14.54 0.28
N ARG A 25 -30.38 -14.69 1.56
CA ARG A 25 -29.97 -13.75 2.62
C ARG A 25 -28.46 -13.75 2.83
N ALA A 26 -27.82 -14.92 2.81
CA ALA A 26 -26.37 -15.03 2.94
C ALA A 26 -25.65 -14.37 1.75
N VAL A 27 -26.14 -14.56 0.52
CA VAL A 27 -25.57 -13.94 -0.69
C VAL A 27 -25.75 -12.41 -0.65
N ILE A 28 -26.92 -11.91 -0.27
CA ILE A 28 -27.14 -10.46 -0.11
C ILE A 28 -26.20 -9.89 0.96
N PHE A 29 -26.06 -10.57 2.10
CA PHE A 29 -25.17 -10.12 3.17
C PHE A 29 -23.71 -10.09 2.72
N LEU A 30 -23.25 -11.12 2.01
CA LEU A 30 -21.90 -11.21 1.46
C LEU A 30 -21.65 -10.13 0.39
N MET A 31 -22.65 -9.85 -0.45
CA MET A 31 -22.59 -8.77 -1.43
C MET A 31 -22.52 -7.39 -0.76
N LEU A 32 -23.35 -7.13 0.25
CA LEU A 32 -23.29 -5.89 1.04
C LEU A 32 -21.95 -5.74 1.75
N PHE A 33 -21.43 -6.82 2.34
CA PHE A 33 -20.11 -6.83 2.97
C PHE A 33 -19.00 -6.52 1.96
N ALA A 34 -19.06 -7.11 0.75
CA ALA A 34 -18.12 -6.81 -0.32
C ALA A 34 -18.18 -5.34 -0.77
N VAL A 35 -19.38 -4.75 -0.86
CA VAL A 35 -19.56 -3.32 -1.19
C VAL A 35 -18.98 -2.43 -0.09
N VAL A 36 -19.20 -2.76 1.18
CA VAL A 36 -18.61 -2.04 2.31
C VAL A 36 -17.08 -2.10 2.25
N ILE A 37 -16.51 -3.28 1.97
CA ILE A 37 -15.05 -3.43 1.79
C ILE A 37 -14.57 -2.60 0.60
N TRP A 38 -15.28 -2.62 -0.52
CA TRP A 38 -14.90 -1.88 -1.72
C TRP A 38 -14.92 -0.37 -1.49
N LEU A 39 -15.95 0.15 -0.81
CA LEU A 39 -16.04 1.56 -0.43
C LEU A 39 -14.94 1.96 0.56
N ASN A 40 -14.58 1.07 1.48
CA ASN A 40 -13.55 1.31 2.49
C ASN A 40 -12.15 0.87 2.04
N PHE A 41 -11.94 0.54 0.76
CA PHE A 41 -10.68 -0.01 0.28
C PHE A 41 -9.51 0.96 0.49
N THR A 42 -9.79 2.27 0.42
CA THR A 42 -8.82 3.34 0.75
C THR A 42 -8.33 3.26 2.20
N PHE A 43 -9.16 2.79 3.14
CA PHE A 43 -8.78 2.63 4.55
C PHE A 43 -8.11 1.27 4.82
N ILE A 44 -8.52 0.23 4.11
CA ILE A 44 -7.97 -1.12 4.27
C ILE A 44 -6.50 -1.18 3.86
N LYS A 45 -6.09 -0.47 2.79
CA LYS A 45 -4.69 -0.42 2.34
C LYS A 45 -3.70 0.02 3.43
N PRO A 46 -3.85 1.19 4.07
CA PRO A 46 -2.95 1.62 5.14
C PRO A 46 -3.04 0.72 6.38
N LEU A 47 -4.22 0.16 6.69
CA LEU A 47 -4.38 -0.82 7.76
C LEU A 47 -3.51 -2.07 7.50
N LEU A 48 -3.61 -2.65 6.30
CA LEU A 48 -2.82 -3.81 5.89
C LEU A 48 -1.33 -3.50 5.87
N MET A 49 -0.93 -2.33 5.38
CA MET A 49 0.46 -1.86 5.43
C MET A 49 0.98 -1.81 6.87
N GLY A 50 0.23 -1.22 7.80
CA GLY A 50 0.58 -1.19 9.22
C GLY A 50 0.72 -2.60 9.82
N ALA A 51 -0.18 -3.52 9.47
CA ALA A 51 -0.12 -4.92 9.88
C ALA A 51 1.11 -5.66 9.32
N ILE A 52 1.46 -5.42 8.06
CA ILE A 52 2.66 -6.00 7.42
C ILE A 52 3.92 -5.49 8.11
N PHE A 53 4.03 -4.17 8.33
CA PHE A 53 5.15 -3.61 9.07
C PHE A 53 5.23 -4.16 10.50
N ALA A 54 4.08 -4.36 11.16
CA ALA A 54 4.04 -4.98 12.48
C ALA A 54 4.58 -6.41 12.44
N ALA A 55 4.15 -7.23 11.46
CA ALA A 55 4.62 -8.62 11.31
C ALA A 55 6.14 -8.70 11.04
N VAL A 56 6.69 -7.73 10.33
CA VAL A 56 8.12 -7.62 10.01
C VAL A 56 8.93 -7.11 11.20
N LEU A 57 8.39 -6.17 11.97
CA LEU A 57 9.05 -5.64 13.16
C LEU A 57 8.83 -6.50 14.42
N TYR A 58 7.86 -7.42 14.41
CA TYR A 58 7.60 -8.35 15.50
C TYR A 58 8.84 -9.16 15.95
N PRO A 59 9.64 -9.78 15.06
CA PRO A 59 10.88 -10.46 15.47
C PRO A 59 11.90 -9.52 16.13
N LEU A 60 11.88 -8.22 15.83
CA LEU A 60 12.73 -7.23 16.51
C LEU A 60 12.31 -7.07 17.98
N MET A 61 11.01 -7.13 18.27
CA MET A 61 10.46 -7.10 19.63
C MET A 61 10.95 -8.30 20.46
N GLY A 62 10.99 -9.50 19.86
CA GLY A 62 11.54 -10.71 20.50
C GLY A 62 13.06 -10.67 20.72
N LYS A 63 13.82 -9.93 19.88
CA LYS A 63 15.26 -9.70 20.13
C LYS A 63 15.48 -8.78 21.34
N PHE A 64 14.62 -7.77 21.53
CA PHE A 64 14.61 -6.96 22.75
C PHE A 64 14.27 -7.77 24.02
N ASP A 65 13.54 -8.88 23.89
CA ASP A 65 13.25 -9.78 25.01
C ASP A 65 14.47 -10.57 25.49
N LYS A 66 15.41 -10.90 24.59
CA LYS A 66 16.69 -11.52 24.98
C LYS A 66 17.61 -10.57 25.76
N TRP A 67 17.53 -9.26 25.49
CA TRP A 67 18.21 -8.23 26.29
C TRP A 67 17.65 -8.20 27.73
N LYS A 68 16.46 -8.75 27.96
CA LYS A 68 15.60 -8.44 29.09
C LYS A 68 15.62 -9.43 30.26
N ARG A 69 16.71 -10.18 30.45
CA ARG A 69 16.94 -10.85 31.74
C ARG A 69 17.19 -9.84 32.89
N THR A 70 17.30 -8.53 32.60
CA THR A 70 17.79 -7.52 33.56
C THR A 70 16.93 -6.27 33.80
N LYS A 71 15.86 -5.94 33.03
CA LYS A 71 14.95 -4.80 33.38
C LYS A 71 13.48 -4.99 32.97
N LYS A 72 12.57 -4.82 33.93
CA LYS A 72 11.09 -4.82 33.79
C LYS A 72 10.57 -3.61 32.98
N LEU A 73 10.81 -3.55 31.66
CA LEU A 73 10.04 -2.60 30.83
C LEU A 73 8.67 -3.21 30.52
N SER A 74 7.61 -2.41 30.58
CA SER A 74 6.26 -2.84 30.19
C SER A 74 6.20 -3.15 28.68
N GLU A 75 5.24 -3.99 28.29
CA GLU A 75 5.04 -4.38 26.90
C GLU A 75 4.74 -3.20 25.98
N THR A 76 3.91 -2.26 26.47
CA THR A 76 3.56 -1.01 25.82
C THR A 76 4.79 -0.16 25.49
N LEU A 77 5.74 -0.03 26.42
CA LEU A 77 6.91 0.83 26.23
C LEU A 77 7.83 0.32 25.11
N ARG A 78 7.95 -1.01 24.94
CA ARG A 78 8.69 -1.60 23.81
C ARG A 78 8.02 -1.28 22.48
N ALA A 79 6.70 -1.48 22.42
CA ALA A 79 5.94 -1.19 21.22
C ALA A 79 6.02 0.30 20.85
N THR A 80 5.96 1.20 21.83
CA THR A 80 6.18 2.64 21.62
C THR A 80 7.57 2.92 21.06
N ILE A 81 8.64 2.35 21.63
CA ILE A 81 10.01 2.59 21.16
C ILE A 81 10.19 2.11 19.71
N ILE A 82 9.70 0.91 19.37
CA ILE A 82 9.80 0.38 18.00
C ILE A 82 8.95 1.21 17.04
N THR A 83 7.73 1.59 17.42
CA THR A 83 6.84 2.41 16.59
C THR A 83 7.42 3.81 16.36
N VAL A 84 7.92 4.47 17.41
CA VAL A 84 8.57 5.78 17.31
C VAL A 84 9.85 5.68 16.48
N GLY A 85 10.69 4.66 16.73
CA GLY A 85 11.90 4.43 15.95
C GLY A 85 11.60 4.22 14.47
N PHE A 86 10.62 3.38 14.13
CA PHE A 86 10.16 3.18 12.76
C PHE A 86 9.61 4.46 12.15
N THR A 87 8.81 5.22 12.89
CA THR A 87 8.25 6.49 12.43
C THR A 87 9.36 7.49 12.09
N LEU A 88 10.36 7.62 12.97
CA LEU A 88 11.47 8.56 12.77
C LEU A 88 12.44 8.13 11.67
N ILE A 89 12.72 6.83 11.53
CA ILE A 89 13.72 6.31 10.58
C ILE A 89 13.12 6.10 9.18
N VAL A 90 11.81 5.82 9.09
CA VAL A 90 11.17 5.45 7.82
C VAL A 90 10.13 6.49 7.41
N LEU A 91 9.10 6.75 8.24
CA LEU A 91 7.99 7.61 7.82
C LEU A 91 8.41 9.08 7.68
N VAL A 92 9.15 9.62 8.65
CA VAL A 92 9.59 11.02 8.64
C VAL A 92 10.47 11.35 7.43
N PRO A 93 11.54 10.61 7.11
CA PRO A 93 12.36 10.93 5.94
C PRO A 93 11.57 10.81 4.63
N ILE A 94 10.67 9.83 4.50
CA ILE A 94 9.78 9.72 3.34
C ILE A 94 8.86 10.95 3.27
N GLY A 95 8.26 11.35 4.39
CA GLY A 95 7.41 12.54 4.46
C GLY A 95 8.15 13.83 4.10
N LEU A 96 9.39 14.00 4.59
CA LEU A 96 10.24 15.14 4.26
C LEU A 96 10.64 15.15 2.78
N LEU A 97 11.00 14.00 2.21
CA LEU A 97 11.28 13.90 0.78
C LEU A 97 10.06 14.28 -0.06
N LEU A 98 8.88 13.79 0.30
CA LEU A 98 7.64 14.16 -0.37
C LEU A 98 7.34 15.66 -0.23
N TRP A 99 7.62 16.26 0.93
CA TRP A 99 7.48 17.69 1.16
C TRP A 99 8.41 18.50 0.25
N VAL A 100 9.71 18.19 0.23
CA VAL A 100 10.70 18.89 -0.62
C VAL A 100 10.35 18.75 -2.09
N VAL A 101 9.93 17.57 -2.53
CA VAL A 101 9.49 17.33 -3.91
C VAL A 101 8.22 18.12 -4.23
N ALA A 102 7.27 18.22 -3.29
CA ALA A 102 6.07 19.03 -3.45
C ALA A 102 6.43 20.53 -3.52
N GLU A 103 7.27 21.05 -2.66
CA GLU A 103 7.68 22.46 -2.69
C GLU A 103 8.38 22.81 -4.03
N SER A 104 9.32 21.97 -4.45
CA SER A 104 10.01 22.10 -5.74
C SER A 104 9.04 22.08 -6.93
N ALA A 105 7.94 21.34 -6.81
CA ALA A 105 6.91 21.25 -7.84
C ALA A 105 6.01 22.49 -7.86
N LEU A 106 5.72 23.10 -6.71
CA LEU A 106 4.96 24.34 -6.59
C LEU A 106 5.71 25.50 -7.23
N GLU A 107 7.00 25.65 -6.95
CA GLU A 107 7.85 26.70 -7.54
C GLU A 107 7.89 26.58 -9.06
N LYS A 108 8.08 25.36 -9.58
CA LYS A 108 8.13 25.10 -11.03
C LYS A 108 6.75 25.25 -11.69
N ALA A 109 5.67 24.90 -11.00
CA ALA A 109 4.31 25.08 -11.50
C ALA A 109 3.88 26.55 -11.49
N GLN A 110 4.36 27.38 -10.57
CA GLN A 110 4.09 28.82 -10.57
C GLN A 110 4.84 29.56 -11.68
N GLY A 111 6.04 29.11 -12.04
CA GLY A 111 6.81 29.65 -13.17
C GLY A 111 6.27 29.26 -14.55
N LEU A 112 5.35 28.30 -14.63
CA LEU A 112 4.79 27.76 -15.86
C LEU A 112 3.28 27.96 -15.80
N HIS A 113 2.74 28.94 -16.53
CA HIS A 113 1.32 29.30 -16.50
C HIS A 113 0.41 28.09 -16.26
N LEU A 114 -0.20 28.05 -15.07
CA LEU A 114 -1.00 26.94 -14.54
C LEU A 114 -2.14 26.48 -15.49
N THR A 115 -2.49 27.32 -16.46
CA THR A 115 -3.44 27.07 -17.56
C THR A 115 -2.97 26.04 -18.58
N ASP A 116 -1.67 25.86 -18.80
CA ASP A 116 -1.13 24.85 -19.72
C ASP A 116 -0.98 23.48 -19.06
N LEU A 117 -0.79 23.46 -17.73
CA LEU A 117 -0.71 22.25 -16.91
C LEU A 117 -2.04 21.49 -16.85
N SER A 118 -3.18 22.20 -16.84
CA SER A 118 -4.50 21.56 -16.86
C SER A 118 -4.95 21.10 -18.25
N LYS A 119 -4.35 21.64 -19.31
CA LYS A 119 -4.69 21.34 -20.71
C LYS A 119 -3.73 20.36 -21.39
N GLY A 120 -2.66 19.92 -20.71
CA GLY A 120 -1.69 18.96 -21.26
C GLY A 120 -0.89 19.48 -22.46
N SER A 121 -0.95 20.78 -22.74
CA SER A 121 -0.27 21.42 -23.88
C SER A 121 1.02 22.07 -23.40
N PHE A 122 1.99 21.24 -23.01
CA PHE A 122 3.29 21.73 -22.59
C PHE A 122 4.23 21.85 -23.79
N SER A 123 4.83 23.03 -23.97
CA SER A 123 5.79 23.27 -25.05
C SER A 123 7.11 22.56 -24.75
N ALA A 124 7.55 21.69 -25.64
CA ALA A 124 8.74 20.85 -25.46
C ALA A 124 10.04 21.65 -25.25
N ASN A 125 10.07 22.90 -25.70
CA ASN A 125 11.23 23.79 -25.56
C ASN A 125 11.48 24.18 -24.10
N SER A 126 10.45 24.31 -23.26
CA SER A 126 10.58 24.71 -21.85
C SER A 126 11.26 23.64 -21.01
N ILE A 127 11.09 22.37 -21.39
CA ILE A 127 11.63 21.22 -20.65
C ILE A 127 13.11 21.00 -21.00
N ILE A 128 13.49 21.17 -22.27
CA ILE A 128 14.89 21.06 -22.72
C ILE A 128 15.76 22.12 -22.04
N ASP A 129 15.19 23.31 -21.84
CA ASP A 129 15.85 24.43 -21.18
C ASP A 129 15.96 24.21 -19.67
N SER A 130 14.87 23.78 -19.02
CA SER A 130 14.87 23.52 -17.56
C SER A 130 15.67 22.29 -17.13
N PHE A 131 15.81 21.27 -17.99
CA PHE A 131 16.62 20.07 -17.68
C PHE A 131 18.07 20.16 -18.18
N GLY A 132 18.47 21.27 -18.82
CA GLY A 132 19.85 21.46 -19.28
C GLY A 132 20.28 20.45 -20.36
N LEU A 133 19.34 19.97 -21.19
CA LEU A 133 19.60 18.95 -22.22
C LEU A 133 20.21 19.54 -23.51
N ARG A 134 20.24 20.87 -23.65
CA ARG A 134 20.85 21.58 -24.79
C ARG A 134 22.29 21.12 -25.12
N PRO A 135 23.23 21.04 -24.16
CA PRO A 135 24.62 20.70 -24.47
C PRO A 135 24.78 19.25 -24.95
N ILE A 136 23.87 18.36 -24.54
CA ILE A 136 23.88 16.95 -24.93
C ILE A 136 23.37 16.81 -26.37
N ILE A 137 22.32 17.55 -26.72
CA ILE A 137 21.77 17.59 -28.08
C ILE A 137 22.80 18.16 -29.05
N ASP A 138 23.47 19.26 -28.67
CA ASP A 138 24.47 19.93 -29.52
C ASP A 138 25.70 19.04 -29.77
N ARG A 139 26.18 18.29 -28.76
CA ARG A 139 27.29 17.34 -28.94
C ARG A 139 26.93 16.13 -29.80
N ILE A 140 25.67 15.69 -29.78
CA ILE A 140 25.23 14.54 -30.60
C ILE A 140 25.06 14.97 -32.07
N SER A 141 24.60 16.20 -32.33
CA SER A 141 24.53 16.73 -33.70
C SER A 141 25.90 16.95 -34.34
N GLU A 142 26.95 17.12 -33.54
CA GLU A 142 28.33 17.32 -34.04
C GLU A 142 29.00 15.99 -34.45
N VAL A 143 28.60 14.86 -33.85
CA VAL A 143 29.22 13.54 -34.06
C VAL A 143 28.46 12.69 -35.07
N ALA A 144 27.17 12.94 -35.28
CA ALA A 144 26.33 12.16 -36.20
C ALA A 144 25.71 13.09 -37.27
N PRO A 145 25.85 12.79 -38.58
CA PRO A 145 25.21 13.54 -39.67
C PRO A 145 23.72 13.22 -39.75
N VAL A 146 23.01 13.41 -38.64
CA VAL A 146 21.57 13.23 -38.52
C VAL A 146 20.94 14.59 -38.71
N ASN A 147 19.90 14.66 -39.54
CA ASN A 147 19.14 15.90 -39.79
C ASN A 147 18.75 16.53 -38.44
N GLU A 148 19.39 17.66 -38.09
CA GLU A 148 19.24 18.31 -36.78
C GLU A 148 17.79 18.53 -36.40
N ALA A 149 16.93 18.80 -37.39
CA ALA A 149 15.50 19.00 -37.18
C ALA A 149 14.81 17.74 -36.64
N GLN A 150 15.18 16.55 -37.13
CA GLN A 150 14.62 15.28 -36.64
C GLN A 150 15.18 14.92 -35.26
N LEU A 151 16.48 15.11 -35.04
CA LEU A 151 17.11 14.84 -33.74
C LEU A 151 16.52 15.74 -32.65
N LYS A 152 16.37 17.04 -32.93
CA LYS A 152 15.68 18.00 -32.07
C LYS A 152 14.22 17.61 -31.88
N GLN A 153 13.52 17.13 -32.91
CA GLN A 153 12.11 16.70 -32.79
C GLN A 153 11.95 15.44 -31.90
N TYR A 154 12.87 14.48 -31.95
CA TYR A 154 12.81 13.30 -31.08
C TYR A 154 13.23 13.63 -29.64
N ALA A 155 14.27 14.44 -29.46
CA ALA A 155 14.71 14.91 -28.15
C ALA A 155 13.62 15.76 -27.47
N THR A 156 12.99 16.67 -28.22
CA THR A 156 11.84 17.47 -27.75
C THR A 156 10.65 16.59 -27.37
N LYS A 157 10.26 15.63 -28.20
CA LYS A 157 9.16 14.70 -27.87
C LYS A 157 9.45 13.82 -26.66
N GLY A 158 10.67 13.30 -26.54
CA GLY A 158 11.09 12.49 -25.39
C GLY A 158 11.17 13.30 -24.09
N ALA A 159 11.81 14.46 -24.14
CA ALA A 159 11.84 15.39 -23.01
C ALA A 159 10.42 15.82 -22.61
N ALA A 160 9.55 16.10 -23.58
CA ALA A 160 8.15 16.44 -23.34
C ALA A 160 7.38 15.31 -22.66
N SER A 161 7.57 14.05 -23.07
CA SER A 161 6.87 12.92 -22.44
C SER A 161 7.34 12.68 -21.00
N VAL A 162 8.65 12.78 -20.76
CA VAL A 162 9.23 12.65 -19.41
C VAL A 162 8.77 13.80 -18.52
N GLY A 163 8.82 15.04 -19.02
CA GLY A 163 8.32 16.21 -18.29
C GLY A 163 6.83 16.13 -17.99
N ALA A 164 6.00 15.72 -18.95
CA ALA A 164 4.57 15.50 -18.74
C ALA A 164 4.28 14.39 -17.71
N PHE A 165 5.07 13.31 -17.71
CA PHE A 165 4.97 12.24 -16.71
C PHE A 165 5.32 12.76 -15.31
N VAL A 166 6.44 13.48 -15.18
CA VAL A 166 6.88 14.07 -13.90
C VAL A 166 5.83 15.06 -13.39
N ILE A 167 5.33 15.95 -14.23
CA ILE A 167 4.29 16.92 -13.85
C ILE A 167 3.00 16.22 -13.41
N LYS A 168 2.52 15.22 -14.17
CA LYS A 168 1.32 14.45 -13.81
C LYS A 168 1.50 13.71 -12.49
N PHE A 169 2.69 13.15 -12.27
CA PHE A 169 3.05 12.51 -11.00
C PHE A 169 3.04 13.53 -9.85
N LEU A 170 3.63 14.70 -10.03
CA LEU A 170 3.63 15.78 -9.04
C LEU A 170 2.21 16.28 -8.73
N GLN A 171 1.38 16.52 -9.74
CA GLN A 171 -0.03 16.90 -9.56
C GLN A 171 -0.80 15.82 -8.80
N GLY A 172 -0.60 14.55 -9.15
CA GLY A 172 -1.16 13.41 -8.45
C GLY A 172 -0.74 13.37 -6.98
N LEU A 173 0.55 13.59 -6.69
CA LEU A 173 1.06 13.69 -5.33
C LEU A 173 0.37 14.80 -4.53
N PHE A 174 0.24 16.01 -5.09
CA PHE A 174 -0.42 17.13 -4.42
C PHE A 174 -1.86 16.84 -4.04
N THR A 175 -2.65 16.34 -4.99
CA THR A 175 -4.05 15.96 -4.71
C THR A 175 -4.14 14.85 -3.66
N SER A 176 -3.08 14.07 -3.49
CA SER A 176 -3.01 12.95 -2.56
C SER A 176 -2.41 13.30 -1.21
N ILE A 177 -1.83 14.50 -0.98
CA ILE A 177 -1.16 14.85 0.29
C ILE A 177 -2.05 14.60 1.52
N PRO A 178 -3.31 15.07 1.57
CA PRO A 178 -4.19 14.79 2.71
C PRO A 178 -4.40 13.28 2.92
N GLY A 179 -4.58 12.53 1.83
CA GLY A 179 -4.74 11.08 1.86
C GLY A 179 -3.48 10.34 2.34
N ILE A 180 -2.29 10.83 1.97
CA ILE A 180 -1.00 10.30 2.41
C ILE A 180 -0.82 10.54 3.92
N ILE A 181 -1.11 11.74 4.41
CA ILE A 181 -1.02 12.07 5.84
C ILE A 181 -1.97 11.17 6.64
N PHE A 182 -3.23 11.09 6.22
CA PHE A 182 -4.22 10.22 6.85
C PHE A 182 -3.78 8.74 6.84
N SER A 183 -3.30 8.26 5.70
CA SER A 183 -2.79 6.88 5.56
C SER A 183 -1.61 6.61 6.50
N ASN A 184 -0.68 7.56 6.64
CA ASN A 184 0.45 7.42 7.56
C ASN A 184 0.01 7.35 9.02
N ILE A 185 -0.97 8.17 9.43
CA ILE A 185 -1.55 8.10 10.77
C ILE A 185 -2.15 6.70 11.01
N VAL A 186 -2.97 6.20 10.08
CA VAL A 186 -3.57 4.86 10.18
C VAL A 186 -2.50 3.77 10.24
N ILE A 187 -1.44 3.86 9.44
CA ILE A 187 -0.30 2.94 9.47
C ILE A 187 0.36 2.93 10.86
N ILE A 188 0.65 4.10 11.43
CA ILE A 188 1.28 4.22 12.76
C ILE A 188 0.38 3.61 13.84
N PHE A 189 -0.92 3.97 13.84
CA PHE A 189 -1.89 3.44 14.79
C PHE A 189 -2.00 1.91 14.67
N THR A 190 -2.15 1.40 13.45
CA THR A 190 -2.28 -0.05 13.21
C THR A 190 -1.01 -0.77 13.60
N LEU A 191 0.16 -0.24 13.24
CA LEU A 191 1.46 -0.78 13.61
C LEU A 191 1.58 -0.91 15.13
N PHE A 192 1.28 0.18 15.86
CA PHE A 192 1.36 0.22 17.31
C PHE A 192 0.42 -0.81 17.97
N PHE A 193 -0.86 -0.79 17.60
CA PHE A 193 -1.85 -1.71 18.15
C PHE A 193 -1.52 -3.16 17.79
N MET A 194 -1.09 -3.43 16.57
CA MET A 194 -0.76 -4.79 16.13
C MET A 194 0.55 -5.31 16.75
N LEU A 195 1.46 -4.41 17.15
CA LEU A 195 2.67 -4.78 17.88
C LEU A 195 2.37 -5.11 19.35
N ILE A 196 1.35 -4.50 19.95
CA ILE A 196 0.88 -4.79 21.33
C ILE A 196 -0.07 -5.99 21.36
N ASP A 197 -1.17 -5.90 20.61
CA ASP A 197 -2.26 -6.89 20.63
C ASP A 197 -2.12 -7.94 19.52
N GLY A 198 -0.96 -8.01 18.85
CA GLY A 198 -0.68 -8.99 17.80
C GLY A 198 -1.03 -10.43 18.16
N PRO A 199 -0.65 -10.94 19.35
CA PRO A 199 -1.05 -12.29 19.78
C PRO A 199 -2.57 -12.47 19.88
N LYS A 200 -3.30 -11.45 20.34
CA LYS A 200 -4.77 -11.47 20.40
C LYS A 200 -5.38 -11.43 19.01
N ALA A 201 -4.81 -10.65 18.09
CA ALA A 201 -5.23 -10.58 16.70
C ALA A 201 -5.03 -11.94 15.98
N VAL A 202 -3.89 -12.59 16.20
CA VAL A 202 -3.62 -13.94 15.70
C VAL A 202 -4.59 -14.96 16.30
N HIS A 203 -4.85 -14.90 17.60
CA HIS A 203 -5.82 -15.78 18.26
C HIS A 203 -7.23 -15.58 17.71
N PHE A 204 -7.65 -14.33 17.50
CA PHE A 204 -8.94 -14.00 16.89
C PHE A 204 -9.04 -14.56 15.47
N LEU A 205 -7.97 -14.44 14.68
CA LEU A 205 -7.92 -14.97 13.32
C LEU A 205 -7.96 -16.51 13.32
N ARG A 206 -7.26 -17.18 14.24
CA ARG A 206 -7.32 -18.65 14.40
C ARG A 206 -8.71 -19.15 14.73
N HIS A 207 -9.46 -18.43 15.57
CA HIS A 207 -10.78 -18.87 16.02
C HIS A 207 -11.91 -18.58 15.02
N ASN A 208 -11.78 -17.49 14.23
CA ASN A 208 -12.79 -17.09 13.25
C ASN A 208 -12.48 -17.54 11.81
N SER A 209 -11.33 -18.19 11.60
CA SER A 209 -10.95 -18.72 10.29
C SER A 209 -11.81 -19.93 9.90
N ILE A 210 -12.17 -20.00 8.62
CA ILE A 210 -12.85 -21.16 8.02
C ILE A 210 -11.88 -22.36 7.90
N PHE A 211 -10.56 -22.11 7.99
CA PHE A 211 -9.52 -23.13 7.88
C PHE A 211 -9.21 -23.78 9.23
N ASN A 212 -8.63 -24.98 9.20
CA ASN A 212 -8.15 -25.63 10.41
C ASN A 212 -7.03 -24.80 11.08
N VAL A 213 -6.87 -24.91 12.40
CA VAL A 213 -5.90 -24.12 13.20
C VAL A 213 -4.48 -24.30 12.65
N GLU A 214 -4.10 -25.53 12.30
CA GLU A 214 -2.77 -25.82 11.74
C GLU A 214 -2.56 -25.17 10.35
N GLN A 215 -3.61 -25.13 9.51
CA GLN A 215 -3.55 -24.48 8.20
C GLN A 215 -3.44 -22.96 8.34
N THR A 216 -4.21 -22.39 9.28
CA THR A 216 -4.16 -20.96 9.60
C THR A 216 -2.78 -20.56 10.10
N ASP A 217 -2.14 -21.39 10.94
CA ASP A 217 -0.79 -21.14 11.43
C ASP A 217 0.27 -21.22 10.36
N LYS A 218 0.19 -22.22 9.47
CA LYS A 218 1.07 -22.30 8.31
C LYS A 218 0.91 -21.06 7.42
N LEU A 219 -0.32 -20.63 7.16
CA LEU A 219 -0.59 -19.44 6.34
C LEU A 219 -0.03 -18.16 6.95
N ILE A 220 -0.26 -17.94 8.25
CA ILE A 220 0.27 -16.77 8.97
C ILE A 220 1.79 -16.77 8.94
N HIS A 221 2.42 -17.91 9.23
CA HIS A 221 3.88 -18.03 9.24
C HIS A 221 4.47 -17.81 7.84
N SER A 222 3.90 -18.43 6.81
CA SER A 222 4.32 -18.22 5.42
C SER A 222 4.16 -16.76 4.98
N THR A 223 3.07 -16.10 5.35
CA THR A 223 2.86 -14.67 5.05
C THR A 223 3.91 -13.81 5.74
N GLN A 224 4.18 -14.06 7.02
CA GLN A 224 5.21 -13.34 7.77
C GLN A 224 6.61 -13.53 7.15
N LEU A 225 6.95 -14.76 6.73
CA LEU A 225 8.20 -15.03 6.03
C LEU A 225 8.28 -14.25 4.72
N LEU A 226 7.24 -14.29 3.89
CA LEU A 226 7.19 -13.56 2.61
C LEU A 226 7.36 -12.05 2.81
N CYS A 227 6.62 -11.45 3.76
CA CYS A 227 6.74 -10.03 4.08
C CYS A 227 8.18 -9.66 4.50
N ASN A 228 8.78 -10.45 5.39
CA ASN A 228 10.16 -10.24 5.82
C ASN A 228 11.16 -10.35 4.66
N SER A 229 11.04 -11.39 3.83
CA SER A 229 11.92 -11.60 2.68
C SER A 229 11.83 -10.44 1.68
N VAL A 230 10.61 -10.00 1.35
CA VAL A 230 10.39 -8.92 0.38
C VAL A 230 10.95 -7.59 0.91
N ILE A 231 10.67 -7.24 2.17
CA ILE A 231 11.17 -5.99 2.73
C ILE A 231 12.70 -6.00 2.83
N VAL A 232 13.29 -7.08 3.35
CA VAL A 232 14.76 -7.20 3.45
C VAL A 232 15.41 -7.12 2.07
N ALA A 233 14.88 -7.83 1.07
CA ALA A 233 15.37 -7.77 -0.31
C ALA A 233 15.28 -6.35 -0.89
N THR A 234 14.17 -5.65 -0.62
CA THR A 234 13.96 -4.27 -1.12
C THR A 234 14.94 -3.29 -0.50
N VAL A 235 15.17 -3.39 0.82
CA VAL A 235 16.14 -2.53 1.54
C VAL A 235 17.56 -2.79 1.05
N ILE A 236 17.96 -4.06 0.88
CA ILE A 236 19.28 -4.42 0.36
C ILE A 236 19.45 -3.89 -1.07
N SER A 237 18.45 -4.11 -1.94
CA SER A 237 18.48 -3.62 -3.32
C SER A 237 18.59 -2.10 -3.37
N GLY A 238 17.82 -1.39 -2.53
CA GLY A 238 17.87 0.07 -2.44
C GLY A 238 19.23 0.57 -1.96
N ALA A 239 19.82 -0.09 -0.96
CA ALA A 239 21.16 0.28 -0.47
C ALA A 239 22.24 0.06 -1.53
N VAL A 240 22.17 -1.04 -2.30
CA VAL A 240 23.09 -1.29 -3.42
C VAL A 240 22.92 -0.23 -4.51
N GLN A 241 21.68 0.12 -4.87
CA GLN A 241 21.40 1.17 -5.85
C GLN A 241 21.95 2.53 -5.39
N ALA A 242 21.75 2.89 -4.12
CA ALA A 242 22.26 4.13 -3.54
C ALA A 242 23.78 4.17 -3.40
N ALA A 243 24.46 3.02 -3.35
CA ALA A 243 25.92 2.95 -3.33
C ALA A 243 26.56 3.05 -4.72
N ILE A 244 25.79 2.75 -5.78
CA ILE A 244 26.25 2.79 -7.17
C ILE A 244 25.98 4.16 -7.82
N VAL A 245 24.87 4.81 -7.45
CA VAL A 245 24.46 6.15 -7.93
C VAL A 245 25.23 7.24 -7.20
#